data_AF-A0A7W2D9T6-F1
#
_entry.id   AF-A0A7W2D9T6-F1
#
_cell.length_a   1.000
_cell.length_b   1.000
_cell.length_c   1.000
_cell.angle_alpha   90.00
_cell.angle_beta   90.00
_cell.angle_gamma   90.00
#
_symmetry.space_group_name_H-M   'P 1'
#
loop_
_entity.id
_entity.type
_entity.pdbx_description
1 polymer ?
#
loop_
_entity_poly.entity_id
_entity_poly.type
_entity_poly.pdbx_seq_one_letter_code
_entity_poly.pdbx_strand_id
1 'polypeptide(L)'
;NPKPGEIIYADTTGVLTRHWNHRDAHRTRVTEDSTHVAFILETLHATRDGDLLKVAADELQGLLAPHAEQTAVHYLSPAQPQAA
;
A
#
# COMPACT_ATOMS: atom_id res chain seq x y z
N ASN A 1 14.51 -5.94 15.35
CA ASN A 1 14.93 -4.72 14.64
C ASN A 1 15.34 -5.08 13.22
N PRO A 2 14.92 -4.31 12.20
CA PRO A 2 15.32 -4.50 10.81
C PRO A 2 16.83 -4.43 10.64
N LYS A 3 17.38 -5.14 9.66
CA LYS A 3 18.82 -5.06 9.33
C LYS A 3 19.12 -3.79 8.51
N PRO A 4 20.34 -3.23 8.57
CA PRO A 4 20.72 -2.12 7.69
C PRO A 4 20.48 -2.46 6.21
N GLY A 5 19.88 -1.54 5.46
CA GLY A 5 19.52 -1.72 4.05
C GLY A 5 18.24 -2.53 3.80
N GLU A 6 17.58 -3.02 4.85
CA GLU A 6 16.30 -3.72 4.71
C GLU A 6 15.15 -2.74 4.44
N ILE A 7 14.31 -3.07 3.47
CA ILE A 7 13.12 -2.30 3.15
C ILE A 7 11.97 -2.84 3.99
N ILE A 8 11.38 -1.93 4.77
CA ILE A 8 10.31 -2.20 5.71
C ILE A 8 9.21 -1.16 5.55
N TYR A 9 7.99 -1.53 5.93
CA TYR A 9 6.94 -0.57 6.18
C TYR A 9 6.78 -0.43 7.68
N ALA A 10 6.58 0.78 8.17
CA ALA A 10 6.40 1.04 9.60
C ALA A 10 5.40 2.16 9.82
N ASP A 11 4.75 2.11 10.97
CA ASP A 11 4.03 3.24 11.54
C ASP A 11 4.74 3.71 12.82
N THR A 12 4.08 4.59 13.58
CA THR A 12 4.61 5.11 14.85
C THR A 12 4.70 4.07 15.97
N THR A 13 4.09 2.88 15.78
CA THR A 13 4.04 1.79 16.77
C THR A 13 5.01 0.65 16.45
N GLY A 14 5.38 0.47 15.18
CA GLY A 14 6.36 -0.52 14.78
C GLY A 14 6.28 -0.97 13.32
N VAL A 15 7.00 -2.05 13.02
CA VAL A 15 7.12 -2.63 11.66
C VAL A 15 5.82 -3.34 11.27
N LEU A 16 5.32 -3.01 10.08
CA LEU A 16 4.16 -3.64 9.45
C LEU A 16 4.56 -4.86 8.63
N THR A 17 5.53 -4.70 7.74
CA THR A 17 5.99 -5.76 6.84
C THR A 17 7.48 -5.55 6.56
N ARG A 18 8.16 -6.61 6.15
CA ARG A 18 9.62 -6.66 6.00
C ARG A 18 9.95 -7.22 4.64
N HIS A 19 11.14 -6.91 4.14
CA HIS A 19 11.57 -7.37 2.82
C HIS A 19 10.51 -7.05 1.76
N TRP A 20 10.08 -5.78 1.72
CA TRP A 20 8.90 -5.33 0.96
C TRP A 20 7.60 -5.88 1.57
N ASN A 21 6.63 -6.28 0.75
CA ASN A 21 5.37 -6.90 1.16
C ASN A 21 5.50 -8.35 1.67
N HIS A 22 6.65 -8.76 2.21
CA HIS A 22 6.79 -10.11 2.75
C HIS A 22 6.26 -10.20 4.19
N ARG A 23 5.04 -10.78 4.29
CA ARG A 23 4.29 -11.09 5.51
C ARG A 23 3.93 -9.86 6.34
N ASP A 24 2.66 -9.51 6.28
CA ASP A 24 2.11 -8.40 7.05
C ASP A 24 1.92 -8.73 8.53
N ALA A 25 2.03 -7.70 9.35
CA ALA A 25 1.82 -7.76 10.77
C ALA A 25 0.36 -8.09 11.08
N HIS A 26 0.17 -9.02 12.03
CA HIS A 26 -1.14 -9.49 12.42
C HIS A 26 -2.10 -8.37 12.87
N ARG A 27 -1.57 -7.33 13.54
CA ARG A 27 -2.37 -6.24 14.13
C ARG A 27 -3.02 -5.33 13.08
N THR A 28 -2.48 -5.25 11.86
CA THR A 28 -2.98 -4.39 10.77
C THR A 28 -3.66 -5.20 9.67
N ARG A 29 -3.94 -6.47 9.93
CA ARG A 29 -4.68 -7.34 9.02
C ARG A 29 -6.10 -6.79 8.85
N VAL A 30 -6.58 -6.77 7.61
CA VAL A 30 -7.98 -6.44 7.30
C VAL A 30 -8.89 -7.52 7.89
N THR A 31 -9.94 -7.09 8.56
CA THR A 31 -10.97 -7.93 9.18
C THR A 31 -12.35 -7.46 8.74
N GLU A 32 -13.37 -8.22 9.09
CA GLU A 32 -14.78 -7.88 8.88
C GLU A 32 -15.18 -6.56 9.57
N ASP A 33 -14.51 -6.22 10.67
CA ASP A 33 -14.74 -4.97 11.41
C ASP A 33 -13.95 -3.75 10.88
N SER A 34 -13.15 -3.92 9.82
CA SER A 34 -12.31 -2.84 9.30
C SER A 34 -13.16 -1.79 8.57
N THR A 35 -13.16 -0.56 9.08
CA THR A 35 -13.88 0.58 8.47
C THR A 35 -12.99 1.47 7.61
N HIS A 36 -11.67 1.45 7.84
CA HIS A 36 -10.68 2.20 7.08
C HIS A 36 -9.54 1.27 6.70
N VAL A 37 -9.33 1.08 5.40
CA VAL A 37 -8.35 0.14 4.86
C VAL A 37 -7.46 0.86 3.86
N ALA A 38 -6.14 0.65 3.97
CA ALA A 38 -5.17 1.08 2.98
C ALA A 38 -4.60 -0.13 2.26
N PHE A 39 -4.66 -0.12 0.92
CA PHE A 39 -4.02 -1.12 0.06
C PHE A 39 -2.78 -0.49 -0.57
N ILE A 40 -1.63 -1.16 -0.44
CA ILE A 40 -0.36 -0.69 -0.98
C ILE A 40 0.04 -1.53 -2.18
N LEU A 41 0.12 -0.89 -3.35
CA LEU A 41 0.70 -1.48 -4.55
C LEU A 41 2.01 -0.74 -4.85
N GLU A 42 3.05 -1.47 -5.22
CA GLU A 42 4.37 -0.90 -5.45
C GLU A 42 5.07 -1.48 -6.68
N THR A 43 5.97 -0.69 -7.26
CA THR A 43 6.94 -1.16 -8.25
C THR A 43 8.29 -0.48 -8.05
N LEU A 44 9.36 -1.24 -8.30
CA LEU A 44 10.73 -0.74 -8.34
C LEU A 44 11.09 -0.06 -9.66
N HIS A 45 10.33 -0.32 -10.72
CA HIS A 45 10.66 0.13 -12.07
C HIS A 45 9.52 0.94 -12.66
N ALA A 46 9.26 2.12 -12.09
CA ALA A 46 8.16 3.00 -12.50
C ALA A 46 8.16 3.34 -14.01
N THR A 47 9.33 3.41 -14.66
CA THR A 47 9.43 3.64 -16.11
C THR A 47 8.92 2.47 -16.96
N ARG A 48 8.95 1.24 -16.42
CA ARG A 48 8.51 0.03 -17.10
C ARG A 48 7.10 -0.38 -16.67
N ASP A 49 6.85 -0.36 -15.37
CA ASP A 49 5.68 -0.96 -14.74
C ASP A 49 4.68 0.09 -14.22
N GLY A 50 4.98 1.38 -14.35
CA GLY A 50 4.16 2.46 -13.77
C GLY A 50 2.75 2.51 -14.34
N ASP A 51 2.57 2.25 -15.63
CA ASP A 51 1.24 2.21 -16.24
C ASP A 51 0.48 0.94 -15.83
N LEU A 52 1.16 -0.20 -15.69
CA LEU A 52 0.57 -1.42 -15.15
C LEU A 52 0.10 -1.23 -13.70
N LEU A 53 0.90 -0.52 -12.89
CA LEU A 53 0.55 -0.19 -11.51
C LEU A 53 -0.73 0.66 -11.45
N LYS A 54 -0.87 1.65 -12.33
CA LYS A 54 -2.08 2.48 -12.41
C LYS A 54 -3.30 1.67 -12.81
N VAL A 55 -3.19 0.81 -13.82
CA VAL A 55 -4.28 -0.09 -14.22
C VAL A 55 -4.70 -0.98 -13.05
N ALA A 56 -3.75 -1.58 -12.34
CA ALA A 56 -4.05 -2.42 -11.17
C ALA A 56 -4.72 -1.63 -10.03
N ALA A 57 -4.31 -0.37 -9.81
CA ALA A 57 -4.93 0.51 -8.83
C ALA A 57 -6.37 0.87 -9.20
N ASP A 58 -6.62 1.21 -10.47
CA ASP A 58 -7.95 1.54 -10.99
C ASP A 58 -8.89 0.33 -10.95
N GLU A 59 -8.39 -0.86 -11.32
CA GLU A 59 -9.14 -2.13 -11.22
C GLU A 59 -9.52 -2.44 -9.76
N LEU A 60 -8.55 -2.35 -8.84
CA LEU A 60 -8.82 -2.57 -7.42
C LEU A 60 -9.82 -1.55 -6.86
N GLN A 61 -9.69 -0.26 -7.23
CA GLN A 61 -10.65 0.75 -6.83
C GLN A 61 -12.06 0.41 -7.32
N GLY A 62 -12.20 -0.03 -8.57
CA GLY A 62 -13.48 -0.47 -9.12
C GLY A 62 -14.10 -1.66 -8.39
N LEU A 63 -13.27 -2.62 -7.94
CA LEU A 63 -13.72 -3.75 -7.12
C LEU A 63 -14.14 -3.33 -5.71
N LEU A 64 -13.50 -2.33 -5.12
CA LEU A 64 -13.79 -1.86 -3.76
C LEU A 64 -14.97 -0.88 -3.70
N ALA A 65 -15.20 -0.09 -4.76
CA ALA A 65 -16.20 0.98 -4.77
C ALA A 65 -17.63 0.54 -4.36
N PRO A 66 -18.14 -0.64 -4.75
CA PRO A 66 -19.46 -1.10 -4.30
C PRO A 66 -19.54 -1.45 -2.81
N HIS A 67 -18.40 -1.59 -2.13
CA HIS A 67 -18.27 -2.08 -0.76
C HIS A 67 -17.74 -1.03 0.21
N ALA A 68 -17.54 0.21 -0.23
CA ALA A 68 -17.02 1.30 0.57
C ALA A 68 -17.83 2.58 0.34
N GLU A 69 -18.02 3.38 1.39
CA GLU A 69 -18.65 4.70 1.26
C GLU A 69 -17.79 5.66 0.43
N GLN A 70 -16.47 5.54 0.55
CA GLN A 70 -15.50 6.37 -0.16
C GLN A 70 -14.27 5.53 -0.53
N THR A 71 -13.73 5.79 -1.72
CA THR A 71 -12.42 5.29 -2.14
C THR A 71 -11.57 6.45 -2.67
N ALA A 72 -10.25 6.32 -2.52
CA ALA A 72 -9.29 7.27 -3.07
C ALA A 72 -8.03 6.52 -3.49
N VAL A 73 -7.36 7.03 -4.52
CA VAL A 73 -6.09 6.50 -5.03
C VAL A 73 -5.05 7.61 -4.97
N HIS A 74 -3.92 7.34 -4.34
CA HIS A 74 -2.81 8.27 -4.22
C HIS A 74 -1.54 7.65 -4.81
N TYR A 75 -0.88 8.39 -5.70
CA TYR A 75 0.37 7.96 -6.30
C TYR A 75 1.55 8.65 -5.62
N LEU A 76 2.44 7.86 -5.03
CA LEU A 76 3.64 8.35 -4.37
C LEU A 76 4.86 8.15 -5.26
N SER A 77 5.76 9.11 -5.24
CA SER A 77 7.06 9.03 -5.91
C SER A 77 8.11 9.80 -5.11
N PRO A 78 9.40 9.69 -5.42
CA PRO A 78 10.41 10.54 -4.79
C PRO A 78 10.13 12.05 -4.93
N ALA A 79 9.46 12.47 -6.01
CA ALA A 79 9.05 13.86 -6.23
C ALA A 79 7.76 14.25 -5.48
N GLN A 80 6.93 13.27 -5.12
CA GLN A 80 5.67 13.45 -4.40
C GLN A 80 5.56 12.38 -3.30
N PRO A 81 6.25 12.57 -2.16
CA PRO A 81 6.38 11.54 -1.13
C PRO A 81 5.19 11.47 -0.16
N GLN A 82 4.17 12.32 -0.35
CA GLN A 82 3.03 12.45 0.54
C GLN A 82 1.72 12.23 -0.21
N ALA A 83 0.82 11.49 0.42
CA ALA A 83 -0.60 11.44 0.04
C ALA A 83 -1.29 12.64 0.70
N ALA A 84 -2.09 13.38 -0.09
CA ALA A 84 -2.88 14.52 0.37
C ALA A 84 -4.19 14.06 1.00
#